data_AF-A0A0Q4IL87-F1
#
_entry.id   AF-A0A0Q4IL87-F1
#
_cell.length_a   1.000
_cell.length_b   1.000
_cell.length_c   1.000
_cell.angle_alpha   90.00
_cell.angle_beta   90.00
_cell.angle_gamma   90.00
#
_symmetry.space_group_name_H-M   'P 1'
#
loop_
_entity.id
_entity.type
_entity.pdbx_description
1 polymer ?
#
loop_
_entity_poly.entity_id
_entity_poly.type
_entity_poly.pdbx_seq_one_letter_code
_entity_poly.pdbx_strand_id
1 'polypeptide(L)'
;MAGTTITVAGVTVTDVTPYRAQLTATRARLATIYAAFNPARPELLLAREAEIVELANNAERLREIVERWDEAETRRNNVLAVWELVKAFKGDDA
;
A
#
# COMPACT_ATOMS: atom_id res chain seq x y z
N MET A 1 13.65 14.62 10.62
CA MET A 1 12.27 14.17 10.91
C MET A 1 12.33 12.68 11.17
N ALA A 2 11.86 12.18 12.32
CA ALA A 2 11.78 10.73 12.54
C ALA A 2 10.89 10.14 11.44
N GLY A 3 11.39 9.25 10.59
CA GLY A 3 10.58 8.59 9.56
C GLY A 3 9.50 7.72 10.21
N THR A 4 8.37 7.54 9.53
CA THR A 4 7.43 6.47 9.90
C THR A 4 8.15 5.14 9.65
N THR A 5 8.07 4.20 10.59
CA THR A 5 8.63 2.85 10.42
C THR A 5 7.54 1.86 10.82
N ILE A 6 7.27 0.88 9.96
CA ILE A 6 6.30 -0.18 10.24
C ILE A 6 6.94 -1.55 9.99
N THR A 7 6.35 -2.59 10.55
CA THR A 7 6.68 -3.98 10.23
C THR A 7 5.43 -4.69 9.73
N VAL A 8 5.48 -5.24 8.52
CA VAL A 8 4.37 -5.96 7.89
C VAL A 8 4.88 -7.33 7.45
N ALA A 9 4.26 -8.40 7.93
CA ALA A 9 4.65 -9.79 7.64
C ALA A 9 6.17 -10.06 7.80
N GLY A 10 6.80 -9.48 8.84
CA GLY A 10 8.24 -9.63 9.11
C GLY A 10 9.16 -8.71 8.29
N VAL A 11 8.61 -7.88 7.40
CA VAL A 11 9.37 -6.89 6.62
C VAL A 11 9.29 -5.53 7.31
N THR A 12 10.44 -4.99 7.71
CA THR A 12 10.56 -3.61 8.20
C THR A 12 10.58 -2.66 7.02
N VAL A 13 9.65 -1.70 7.02
CA VAL A 13 9.52 -0.69 5.98
C VAL A 13 9.84 0.67 6.60
N THR A 14 10.78 1.39 5.99
CA THR A 14 11.22 2.75 6.36
C THR A 14 10.97 3.77 5.24
N ASP A 15 10.63 3.29 4.04
CA ASP A 15 10.19 4.08 2.90
C ASP A 15 9.16 3.28 2.11
N VAL A 16 7.94 3.80 1.98
CA VAL A 16 6.84 3.16 1.24
C VAL A 16 6.90 3.43 -0.27
N THR A 17 7.68 4.41 -0.71
CA THR A 17 7.77 4.85 -2.11
C THR A 17 8.06 3.70 -3.09
N PRO A 18 9.07 2.83 -2.87
CA PRO A 18 9.31 1.70 -3.77
C PRO A 18 8.15 0.70 -3.79
N TYR A 19 7.45 0.49 -2.67
CA TYR A 19 6.31 -0.42 -2.59
C TYR A 19 5.11 0.11 -3.38
N ARG A 20 4.83 1.42 -3.32
CA ARG A 20 3.78 2.07 -4.14
C ARG A 20 4.09 1.97 -5.64
N ALA A 21 5.34 2.20 -6.02
CA ALA A 21 5.78 2.08 -7.41
C ALA A 21 5.63 0.63 -7.91
N GLN A 22 6.08 -0.35 -7.12
CA GLN A 22 5.93 -1.76 -7.44
C GLN A 22 4.46 -2.19 -7.52
N LEU A 23 3.60 -1.73 -6.61
CA LEU A 23 2.17 -2.03 -6.64
C LEU A 23 1.54 -1.53 -7.93
N THR A 24 1.88 -0.31 -8.34
CA THR A 24 1.40 0.29 -9.60
C THR A 24 1.86 -0.52 -10.81
N ALA A 25 3.14 -0.91 -10.85
CA ALA A 25 3.70 -1.70 -11.93
C ALA A 25 3.08 -3.12 -12.00
N THR A 26 2.90 -3.80 -10.87
CA THR A 26 2.27 -5.13 -10.81
C THR A 26 0.82 -5.07 -11.26
N ARG A 27 0.06 -4.05 -10.84
CA ARG A 27 -1.31 -3.82 -11.31
C ARG A 27 -1.38 -3.56 -12.82
N ALA A 28 -0.47 -2.75 -13.36
CA ALA A 28 -0.39 -2.50 -14.80
C ALA A 28 -0.07 -3.77 -15.60
N ARG A 29 0.80 -4.64 -15.08
CA ARG A 29 1.08 -5.95 -15.69
C ARG A 29 -0.15 -6.84 -15.70
N LEU A 30 -0.84 -6.99 -14.56
CA LEU A 30 -2.10 -7.74 -14.49
C LEU A 30 -3.15 -7.17 -15.47
N ALA A 31 -3.33 -5.85 -15.49
CA ALA A 31 -4.25 -5.20 -16.43
C ALA A 31 -3.90 -5.51 -17.89
N THR A 32 -2.60 -5.55 -18.24
CA THR A 32 -2.14 -5.91 -19.58
C THR A 32 -2.46 -7.36 -19.93
N ILE A 33 -2.26 -8.29 -18.99
CA ILE A 33 -2.58 -9.72 -19.19
C ILE A 33 -4.09 -9.89 -19.43
N TYR A 34 -4.91 -9.19 -18.65
CA TYR A 34 -6.36 -9.28 -18.74
C TYR A 34 -6.98 -8.38 -19.82
N ALA A 35 -6.21 -7.51 -20.49
CA ALA A 35 -6.73 -6.58 -21.50
C ALA A 35 -7.41 -7.30 -22.68
N ALA A 36 -6.91 -8.48 -23.04
CA ALA A 36 -7.46 -9.33 -24.10
C ALA A 36 -8.16 -10.59 -23.56
N PHE A 37 -8.45 -10.63 -22.25
CA PHE A 37 -9.08 -11.79 -21.64
C PHE A 37 -10.51 -11.95 -22.14
N ASN A 38 -10.83 -13.15 -22.61
CA ASN A 38 -12.18 -13.55 -22.93
C ASN A 38 -12.71 -14.48 -21.83
N PRO A 39 -13.69 -14.03 -21.00
CA PRO A 39 -14.26 -14.86 -19.95
C PRO A 39 -14.93 -16.15 -20.44
N ALA A 40 -15.32 -16.21 -21.72
CA ALA A 40 -15.86 -17.42 -22.35
C ALA A 40 -14.78 -18.42 -22.78
N ARG A 41 -13.49 -18.07 -22.67
CA ARG A 41 -12.34 -18.90 -23.01
C ARG A 41 -11.19 -18.76 -22.00
N PRO A 42 -11.43 -19.10 -20.72
CA PRO A 42 -10.40 -19.00 -19.68
C PRO A 42 -9.16 -19.86 -19.95
N GLU A 43 -9.31 -20.93 -20.74
CA GLU A 43 -8.23 -21.82 -21.15
C GLU A 43 -7.08 -21.11 -21.88
N LEU A 44 -7.34 -19.96 -22.50
CA LEU A 44 -6.31 -19.15 -23.16
C LEU A 44 -5.27 -18.57 -22.19
N LEU A 45 -5.63 -18.43 -20.91
CA LEU A 45 -4.72 -17.94 -19.87
C LEU A 45 -4.17 -19.06 -18.97
N LEU A 46 -4.60 -20.32 -19.13
CA LEU A 46 -4.11 -21.42 -18.29
C LEU A 46 -2.59 -21.60 -18.38
N ALA A 47 -2.00 -21.41 -19.57
CA ALA A 47 -0.55 -21.45 -19.75
C ALA A 47 0.21 -20.38 -18.94
N ARG A 48 -0.49 -19.35 -18.47
CA ARG A 48 0.04 -18.23 -17.66
C ARG A 48 -0.55 -18.19 -16.25
N GLU A 49 -1.28 -19.23 -15.82
CA GLU A 49 -1.95 -19.26 -14.52
C GLU A 49 -0.97 -18.96 -13.37
N ALA A 50 0.18 -19.64 -13.35
CA ALA A 50 1.19 -19.46 -12.32
C ALA A 50 1.69 -18.01 -12.25
N GLU A 51 1.96 -17.39 -13.40
CA GLU A 51 2.38 -15.98 -13.49
C GLU A 51 1.29 -15.04 -12.96
N ILE A 52 0.04 -15.27 -13.35
CA ILE A 52 -1.11 -14.45 -12.93
C ILE A 52 -1.32 -14.54 -11.41
N VAL A 53 -1.28 -15.74 -10.85
CA VAL A 53 -1.45 -15.98 -9.41
C VAL A 53 -0.30 -15.35 -8.64
N GLU A 54 0.94 -15.49 -9.11
CA GLU A 54 2.10 -14.85 -8.49
C GLU A 54 1.98 -13.31 -8.48
N LEU A 55 1.61 -12.72 -9.62
CA LEU A 55 1.38 -11.27 -9.72
C LEU A 55 0.24 -10.80 -8.81
N ALA A 56 -0.84 -11.56 -8.72
CA ALA A 56 -1.97 -11.24 -7.84
C ALA A 56 -1.57 -11.28 -6.35
N ASN A 57 -0.88 -12.35 -5.94
CA ASN A 57 -0.38 -12.50 -4.57
C ASN A 57 0.62 -11.39 -4.22
N ASN A 58 1.52 -11.04 -5.14
CA ASN A 58 2.45 -9.94 -4.94
C ASN A 58 1.72 -8.59 -4.85
N ALA A 59 0.71 -8.36 -5.68
CA ALA A 59 -0.11 -7.14 -5.60
C ALA A 59 -0.81 -7.01 -4.25
N GLU A 60 -1.36 -8.09 -3.70
CA GLU A 60 -2.04 -8.08 -2.41
C GLU A 60 -1.04 -7.81 -1.26
N ARG A 61 0.12 -8.47 -1.28
CA ARG A 61 1.18 -8.20 -0.30
C ARG A 61 1.65 -6.75 -0.33
N LEU A 62 1.88 -6.20 -1.53
CA LEU A 62 2.30 -4.80 -1.71
C LEU A 62 1.21 -3.83 -1.24
N ARG A 63 -0.06 -4.15 -1.52
CA ARG A 63 -1.21 -3.39 -1.05
C ARG A 63 -1.25 -3.33 0.47
N GLU A 64 -1.11 -4.46 1.15
CA GLU A 64 -1.11 -4.52 2.62
C GLU A 64 -0.02 -3.60 3.20
N ILE A 65 1.19 -3.64 2.64
CA ILE A 65 2.31 -2.78 3.09
C ILE A 65 1.94 -1.30 2.97
N VAL A 66 1.39 -0.89 1.83
CA VAL A 66 1.01 0.50 1.58
C VAL A 66 -0.12 0.94 2.52
N GLU A 67 -1.17 0.14 2.67
CA GLU A 67 -2.31 0.46 3.55
C GLU A 67 -1.87 0.59 5.02
N ARG A 68 -1.02 -0.32 5.51
CA ARG A 68 -0.48 -0.25 6.88
C ARG A 68 0.39 0.98 7.11
N TRP A 69 1.14 1.40 6.08
CA TRP A 69 1.93 2.62 6.15
C TRP A 69 1.03 3.85 6.22
N ASP A 70 0.04 3.94 5.36
CA ASP A 70 -0.89 5.06 5.30
C ASP A 70 -1.69 5.21 6.61
N GLU A 71 -2.09 4.07 7.22
CA GLU A 71 -2.67 4.05 8.56
C GLU A 71 -1.71 4.60 9.62
N ALA A 72 -0.44 4.20 9.59
CA ALA A 72 0.56 4.65 10.56
C ALA A 72 0.84 6.16 10.42
N GLU A 73 0.94 6.67 9.19
CA GLU A 73 1.07 8.11 8.92
C GLU A 73 -0.17 8.87 9.40
N THR A 74 -1.37 8.36 9.13
CA THR A 74 -2.62 8.97 9.58
C THR A 74 -2.69 9.04 11.11
N ARG A 75 -2.38 7.95 11.81
CA ARG A 75 -2.35 7.92 13.28
C ARG A 75 -1.36 8.94 13.83
N ARG A 76 -0.17 9.03 13.24
CA ARG A 76 0.84 10.01 13.63
C ARG A 76 0.35 11.44 13.43
N ASN A 77 -0.25 11.75 12.28
CA ASN A 77 -0.79 13.06 11.98
C ASN A 77 -1.92 13.44 12.95
N ASN A 78 -2.77 12.49 13.32
CA ASN A 78 -3.82 12.70 14.32
C ASN A 78 -3.23 13.05 15.70
N VAL A 79 -2.18 12.37 16.15
CA VAL A 79 -1.50 12.69 17.41
C VAL A 79 -0.91 14.11 17.37
N LEU A 80 -0.27 14.49 16.27
CA LEU A 80 0.28 15.84 16.09
C LEU A 80 -0.82 16.91 16.06
N ALA A 81 -1.93 16.65 15.37
CA ALA A 81 -3.07 17.56 15.31
C ALA A 81 -3.70 17.78 16.70
N VAL A 82 -3.87 16.71 17.49
CA VAL A 82 -4.36 16.81 18.87
C VAL A 82 -3.38 17.59 19.75
N TRP A 83 -2.07 17.38 19.59
CA TRP A 83 -1.07 18.14 20.32
C TRP A 83 -1.12 19.64 20.02
N GLU A 84 -1.23 20.02 18.74
CA GLU A 84 -1.38 21.43 18.35
C GLU A 84 -2.67 22.05 18.91
N LEU A 85 -3.76 21.30 18.93
CA LEU A 85 -5.03 21.74 19.53
C LEU A 85 -4.89 21.98 21.04
N VAL A 86 -4.23 21.07 21.78
CA VAL A 86 -3.96 21.26 23.21
C VAL A 86 -3.06 22.47 23.46
N LYS A 87 -2.08 22.72 22.59
CA LYS A 87 -1.20 23.89 22.69
C LYS A 87 -1.96 25.19 22.46
N ALA A 88 -2.90 25.23 21.52
CA ALA A 88 -3.76 26.38 21.27
C ALA A 88 -4.57 26.74 22.53
N PHE A 89 -5.21 25.77 23.19
CA PHE A 89 -5.94 26.02 24.44
C PHE A 89 -5.06 26.55 25.57
N LYS A 90 -3.80 26.09 25.67
CA LYS A 90 -2.85 26.62 26.65
C LYS A 90 -2.34 28.02 26.31
N GLY A 91 -2.45 28.45 25.05
CA GLY A 91 -2.08 29.79 24.58
C GLY A 91 -3.20 30.82 24.74
N ASP A 92 -4.46 30.37 24.84
CA ASP A 92 -5.65 31.22 25.01
C ASP A 92 -5.98 31.54 26.49
N ASP A 93 -5.19 31.04 27.44
CA ASP A 93 -5.28 31.36 28.88
C ASP A 93 -4.43 32.60 29.29
N ALA A 94 -4.18 33.55 28.38
CA ALA A 94 -3.40 34.78 28.64
C ALA A 94 -4.22 36.07 28.51
#